data_AF-A0A7W6MHQ5-F1
#
_entry.id   AF-A0A7W6MHQ5-F1
#
_cell.length_a   1.000
_cell.length_b   1.000
_cell.length_c   1.000
_cell.angle_alpha   90.00
_cell.angle_beta   90.00
_cell.angle_gamma   90.00
#
_symmetry.space_group_name_H-M   'P 1'
#
loop_
_entity.id
_entity.type
_entity.pdbx_description
1 polymer ?
#
loop_
_entity_poly.entity_id
_entity_poly.type
_entity_poly.pdbx_seq_one_letter_code
_entity_poly.pdbx_strand_id
1 'polypeptide(L)'
;MTRRQTTAPRSQTATTTPAYAPSPKPPYTGSGTEVVDGLTVTHGAPAERLIAVARWHERDRFGRERQGRHEKIAARLRQVANDNGRAA
;
A
#
# COMPACT_ATOMS: atom_id res chain seq x y z
N MET A 1 50.57 41.81 31.47
CA MET A 1 50.46 40.36 31.80
C MET A 1 49.16 39.84 31.18
N THR A 2 49.23 39.19 30.02
CA THR A 2 48.04 38.83 29.22
C THR A 2 47.74 37.34 29.34
N ARG A 3 46.57 37.01 29.88
CA ARG A 3 46.09 35.64 30.15
C ARG A 3 45.65 34.97 28.83
N ARG A 4 46.40 33.98 28.35
CA ARG A 4 45.98 33.13 27.22
C ARG A 4 44.92 32.13 27.73
N GLN A 5 43.69 32.26 27.26
CA GLN A 5 42.65 31.24 27.43
C GLN A 5 42.83 30.21 26.31
N THR A 6 43.16 28.97 26.70
CA THR A 6 43.26 27.83 25.78
C THR A 6 41.93 27.09 25.80
N THR A 7 41.11 27.24 24.76
CA THR A 7 39.86 26.51 24.62
C THR A 7 40.13 25.17 23.94
N ALA A 8 39.90 24.06 24.66
CA ALA A 8 40.03 22.70 24.13
C ALA A 8 38.93 22.39 23.09
N PRO A 9 39.22 21.64 22.01
CA PRO A 9 38.18 21.18 21.10
C PRO A 9 37.35 20.08 21.77
N ARG A 10 36.04 20.32 21.87
CA ARG A 10 35.05 19.34 22.31
C ARG A 10 34.94 18.27 21.23
N SER A 11 35.46 17.07 21.48
CA SER A 11 35.25 15.89 20.64
C SER A 11 33.75 15.59 20.57
N GLN A 12 33.12 15.98 19.46
CA GLN A 12 31.78 15.54 19.13
C GLN A 12 31.90 14.13 18.56
N THR A 13 31.63 13.11 19.37
CA THR A 13 31.33 11.78 18.84
C THR A 13 30.02 11.87 18.08
N ALA A 14 30.11 12.02 16.77
CA ALA A 14 28.97 11.88 15.88
C ALA A 14 28.50 10.41 15.95
N THR A 15 27.39 10.17 16.64
CA THR A 15 26.67 8.89 16.54
C THR A 15 26.10 8.81 15.13
N THR A 16 26.83 8.18 14.21
CA THR A 16 26.35 7.88 12.86
C THR A 16 25.21 6.88 12.99
N THR A 17 23.96 7.36 12.97
CA THR A 17 22.80 6.50 12.77
C THR A 17 23.00 5.79 11.43
N PRO A 18 23.00 4.44 11.38
CA PRO A 18 23.12 3.74 10.12
C PRO A 18 21.96 4.15 9.21
N ALA A 19 22.27 4.60 8.00
CA ALA A 19 21.28 4.90 6.99
C ALA A 19 20.48 3.63 6.70
N TYR A 20 19.14 3.70 6.81
CA TYR A 20 18.27 2.60 6.41
C TYR A 20 18.44 2.36 4.90
N ALA A 21 19.12 1.27 4.55
CA ALA A 21 19.16 0.77 3.19
C ALA A 21 17.95 -0.17 3.01
N PRO A 22 16.89 0.24 2.29
CA PRO A 22 15.79 -0.67 2.02
C PRO A 22 16.30 -1.85 1.19
N SER A 23 16.19 -3.06 1.73
CA SER A 23 16.37 -4.27 0.91
C SER A 23 15.36 -4.24 -0.24
N PRO A 24 15.76 -4.56 -1.48
CA PRO A 24 14.80 -4.68 -2.57
C PRO A 24 13.77 -5.75 -2.20
N LYS A 25 12.51 -5.32 -2.04
CA LYS A 25 11.42 -6.27 -1.80
C LYS A 25 11.32 -7.19 -3.01
N PRO A 26 11.21 -8.51 -2.81
CA PRO A 26 10.97 -9.41 -3.93
C PRO A 26 9.72 -8.94 -4.69
N PRO A 27 9.70 -9.04 -6.03
CA PRO A 27 8.53 -8.69 -6.80
C PRO A 27 7.36 -9.53 -6.31
N TYR A 28 6.20 -8.89 -6.12
CA TYR A 28 4.99 -9.60 -5.73
C TYR A 28 4.65 -10.66 -6.80
N THR A 29 4.68 -11.93 -6.41
CA THR A 29 4.49 -13.09 -7.31
C THR A 29 3.03 -13.54 -7.43
N GLY A 30 2.12 -12.90 -6.72
CA GLY A 30 0.72 -13.29 -6.68
C GLY A 30 -0.10 -12.85 -7.89
N SER A 31 -1.24 -13.51 -8.13
CA SER A 31 -2.19 -13.17 -9.23
C SER A 31 -2.76 -11.76 -9.08
N GLY A 32 -2.73 -11.28 -7.85
CA GLY A 32 -3.22 -9.98 -7.46
C GLY A 32 -4.67 -9.94 -7.04
N THR A 33 -5.43 -11.01 -7.33
CA THR A 33 -6.84 -11.20 -6.96
C THR A 33 -7.03 -12.12 -5.76
N GLU A 34 -5.95 -12.70 -5.23
CA GLU A 34 -5.95 -13.69 -4.14
C GLU A 34 -6.84 -13.29 -2.95
N VAL A 35 -6.84 -12.00 -2.59
CA VAL A 35 -7.64 -11.43 -1.49
C VAL A 35 -9.13 -11.35 -1.83
N VAL A 36 -9.45 -11.21 -3.12
CA VAL A 36 -10.82 -11.18 -3.66
C VAL A 36 -11.33 -12.58 -3.99
N ASP A 37 -10.45 -13.54 -4.32
CA ASP A 37 -10.87 -14.91 -4.60
C ASP A 37 -11.42 -15.63 -3.36
N GLY A 38 -11.09 -15.17 -2.14
CA GLY A 38 -11.73 -15.60 -0.90
C GLY A 38 -13.09 -14.94 -0.61
N LEU A 39 -13.46 -13.89 -1.36
CA LEU A 39 -14.75 -13.21 -1.23
C LEU A 39 -15.83 -14.00 -1.99
N THR A 40 -16.28 -15.10 -1.40
CA THR A 40 -17.45 -15.84 -1.88
C THR A 40 -18.75 -15.15 -1.44
N VAL A 41 -19.84 -15.34 -2.19
CA VAL A 41 -21.23 -14.94 -1.85
C VAL A 41 -21.57 -15.24 -0.38
N THR A 42 -21.02 -16.32 0.15
CA THR A 42 -21.16 -16.82 1.52
C THR A 42 -20.72 -15.84 2.61
N HIS A 43 -19.84 -14.87 2.31
CA HIS A 43 -19.40 -13.84 3.27
C HIS A 43 -20.26 -12.56 3.26
N GLY A 44 -21.31 -12.50 2.44
CA GLY A 44 -22.38 -11.51 2.58
C GLY A 44 -21.97 -10.06 2.41
N ALA A 45 -20.84 -9.77 1.74
CA ALA A 45 -20.47 -8.39 1.46
C ALA A 45 -21.52 -7.76 0.51
N PRO A 46 -22.19 -6.65 0.91
CA PRO A 46 -23.16 -5.99 0.06
C PRO A 46 -22.52 -5.57 -1.27
N ALA A 47 -23.23 -5.76 -2.37
CA ALA A 47 -22.73 -5.44 -3.71
C ALA A 47 -22.22 -3.99 -3.81
N GLU A 48 -22.89 -3.04 -3.14
CA GLU A 48 -22.50 -1.63 -3.07
C GLU A 48 -21.11 -1.42 -2.47
N ARG A 49 -20.78 -2.19 -1.41
CA ARG A 49 -19.46 -2.12 -0.77
C ARG A 49 -18.39 -2.66 -1.70
N LEU A 50 -18.67 -3.73 -2.44
CA LEU A 50 -17.75 -4.30 -3.43
C LEU A 50 -17.48 -3.32 -4.58
N ILE A 51 -18.52 -2.62 -5.04
CA ILE A 51 -18.39 -1.56 -6.05
C ILE A 51 -17.56 -0.38 -5.51
N ALA A 52 -17.76 0.03 -4.25
CA ALA A 52 -16.97 1.10 -3.66
C ALA A 52 -15.48 0.75 -3.57
N VAL A 53 -15.15 -0.50 -3.20
CA VAL A 53 -13.77 -0.99 -3.16
C VAL A 53 -13.19 -1.12 -4.57
N ALA A 54 -13.99 -1.53 -5.57
CA ALA A 54 -13.57 -1.54 -6.96
C ALA A 54 -13.17 -0.13 -7.43
N ARG A 55 -13.96 0.90 -7.11
CA ARG A 55 -13.65 2.30 -7.43
C ARG A 55 -12.41 2.82 -6.72
N TRP A 56 -12.14 2.35 -5.49
CA TRP A 56 -10.88 2.66 -4.80
C TRP A 56 -9.68 2.05 -5.52
N HIS A 57 -9.83 0.86 -6.10
CA HIS A 57 -8.80 0.24 -6.92
C HIS A 57 -8.64 0.89 -8.30
N GLU A 58 -9.68 1.52 -8.85
CA GLU A 58 -9.56 2.22 -10.13
C GLU A 58 -8.71 3.49 -10.03
N ARG A 59 -8.60 4.13 -8.86
CA ARG A 59 -7.94 5.44 -8.72
C ARG A 59 -6.80 5.46 -7.70
N ASP A 60 -5.74 6.20 -8.00
CA ASP A 60 -4.67 6.49 -7.06
C ASP A 60 -5.07 7.61 -6.10
N ARG A 61 -4.20 7.90 -5.11
CA ARG A 61 -4.47 8.96 -4.12
C ARG A 61 -4.60 10.37 -4.73
N PHE A 62 -4.19 10.54 -5.98
CA PHE A 62 -4.27 11.78 -6.76
C PHE A 62 -5.42 11.74 -7.78
N GLY A 63 -6.23 10.68 -7.75
CA GLY A 63 -7.39 10.52 -8.62
C GLY A 63 -7.07 10.02 -10.03
N ARG A 64 -5.83 9.60 -10.32
CA ARG A 64 -5.43 9.03 -11.62
C ARG A 64 -5.77 7.56 -11.70
N GLU A 65 -6.05 7.07 -12.91
CA GLU A 65 -6.38 5.65 -13.11
C GLU A 65 -5.20 4.74 -12.76
N ARG A 66 -5.46 3.70 -11.96
CA ARG A 66 -4.49 2.66 -11.64
C ARG A 66 -4.57 1.54 -12.66
N GLN A 67 -3.44 1.25 -13.31
CA GLN A 67 -3.35 0.19 -14.30
C GLN A 67 -2.85 -1.14 -13.72
N GLY A 68 -3.00 -2.21 -14.50
CA GLY A 68 -2.40 -3.51 -14.23
C GLY A 68 -3.14 -4.27 -13.13
N ARG A 69 -2.48 -4.53 -12.00
CA ARG A 69 -3.06 -5.36 -10.94
C ARG A 69 -4.35 -4.75 -10.36
N HIS A 70 -4.38 -3.44 -10.19
CA HIS A 70 -5.51 -2.76 -9.55
C HIS A 70 -6.77 -2.78 -10.42
N GLU A 71 -6.60 -2.63 -11.73
CA GLU A 71 -7.67 -2.80 -12.71
C GLU A 71 -8.25 -4.22 -12.68
N LYS A 72 -7.39 -5.25 -12.65
CA LYS A 72 -7.82 -6.65 -12.51
C LYS A 72 -8.62 -6.90 -11.23
N ILE A 73 -8.18 -6.30 -10.11
CA ILE A 73 -8.91 -6.38 -8.84
C ILE A 73 -10.28 -5.69 -8.94
N ALA A 74 -10.34 -4.50 -9.53
CA ALA A 74 -11.59 -3.77 -9.71
C ALA A 74 -12.59 -4.55 -10.59
N ALA A 75 -12.12 -5.13 -11.69
CA ALA A 75 -12.94 -5.97 -12.57
C ALA A 75 -13.48 -7.19 -11.83
N ARG A 76 -12.63 -7.89 -11.05
CA ARG A 76 -13.04 -9.05 -10.25
C ARG A 76 -14.07 -8.68 -9.18
N LEU A 77 -13.88 -7.56 -8.48
CA LEU A 77 -14.84 -7.07 -7.47
C LEU A 77 -16.21 -6.72 -8.08
N ARG A 78 -16.23 -6.11 -9.27
CA ARG A 78 -17.48 -5.84 -10.00
C ARG A 78 -18.20 -7.13 -10.42
N GLN A 79 -17.44 -8.15 -10.85
CA GLN A 79 -18.01 -9.46 -11.17
C GLN A 79 -18.66 -10.10 -9.94
N VAL A 80 -17.95 -10.15 -8.81
CA VAL A 80 -18.49 -10.69 -7.55
C VAL A 80 -19.72 -9.90 -7.08
N ALA A 81 -19.71 -8.57 -7.23
CA ALA A 81 -20.86 -7.73 -6.89
C ALA A 81 -22.10 -8.08 -7.73
N ASN A 82 -21.93 -8.30 -9.03
CA ASN A 82 -23.01 -8.70 -9.93
C ASN A 82 -23.53 -10.10 -9.59
N ASP A 83 -22.65 -11.05 -9.29
CA ASP A 83 -23.03 -12.40 -8.91
C ASP A 83 -23.80 -12.40 -7.58
N ASN A 84 -23.41 -11.55 -6.61
CA ASN A 84 -24.15 -11.34 -5.36
C ASN A 84 -25.54 -10.74 -5.61
N GLY A 85 -25.67 -9.75 -6.49
CA GLY A 85 -26.95 -9.10 -6.80
C GLY A 85 -27.92 -9.97 -7.61
N ARG A 86 -27.41 -11.00 -8.30
CA ARG A 86 -28.22 -11.94 -9.10
C ARG A 86 -28.71 -13.15 -8.28
N ALA A 87 -28.08 -13.41 -7.14
CA ALA A 87 -28.43 -14.49 -6.22
C ALA A 87 -29.35 -14.05 -5.06
N ALA A 88 -29.65 -12.74 -4.95
CA ALA A 88 -30.55 -12.14 -3.98
C ALA A 88 -31.95 -11.92 -4.58
#